data_AF-A0A522YCE0-F1
#
_entry.id   AF-A0A522YCE0-F1
#
_cell.length_a   1.000
_cell.length_b   1.000
_cell.length_c   1.000
_cell.angle_alpha   90.00
_cell.angle_beta   90.00
_cell.angle_gamma   90.00
#
_symmetry.space_group_name_H-M   'P 1'
#
loop_
_entity.id
_entity.type
_entity.pdbx_description
1 polymer ?
#
loop_
_entity_poly.entity_id
_entity_poly.type
_entity_poly.pdbx_seq_one_letter_code
_entity_poly.pdbx_strand_id
1 'polypeptide(L)' 'MKWWADTLTSVYINKSIKKYLEDLSAKKPVPGGGSASALTAALGSSLISMVVNFTLG' A
#
# COMPACT_ATOMS: atom_id res chain seq x y z
N MET A 1 17.01 -9.84 17.64
CA MET A 1 16.29 -8.83 18.45
C MET A 1 16.23 -7.52 17.67
N LYS A 2 15.25 -7.37 16.76
CA LYS A 2 15.09 -6.22 15.84
C LYS A 2 13.72 -5.55 16.06
N TRP A 3 13.45 -5.11 17.29
CA TRP A 3 12.15 -4.57 17.73
C TRP A 3 11.68 -3.29 17.00
N TRP A 4 12.58 -2.63 16.27
CA TRP A 4 12.29 -1.37 15.56
C TRP A 4 12.05 -1.55 14.06
N ALA A 5 12.47 -2.68 13.47
CA ALA A 5 12.34 -2.94 12.04
C ALA A 5 10.98 -3.56 11.68
N ASP A 6 10.40 -4.35 12.59
CA ASP A 6 9.13 -5.06 12.36
C ASP A 6 7.91 -4.12 12.47
N THR A 7 8.02 -3.05 13.26
CA THR A 7 6.92 -2.09 13.49
C THR A 7 6.66 -1.17 12.30
N LEU A 8 7.70 -0.85 11.51
CA LEU A 8 7.60 0.12 10.41
C LEU A 8 7.14 -0.52 9.08
N THR A 9 7.18 -1.84 8.95
CA THR A 9 7.17 -2.48 7.62
C THR A 9 5.87 -3.20 7.26
N SER A 10 4.91 -3.46 8.17
CA SER A 10 3.82 -4.42 7.86
C SER A 10 2.39 -4.07 8.29
N VAL A 11 2.07 -2.80 8.59
CA VAL A 11 0.72 -2.50 9.10
C VAL A 11 -0.39 -2.84 8.08
N TYR A 12 -0.09 -2.73 6.77
CA TYR A 12 -1.06 -3.01 5.70
C TYR A 12 -0.55 -3.90 4.55
N ILE A 13 0.73 -4.27 4.51
CA ILE A 13 1.30 -5.10 3.41
C ILE A 13 0.60 -6.46 3.28
N ASN A 14 0.25 -7.09 4.41
CA ASN A 14 -0.42 -8.39 4.43
C ASN A 14 -1.93 -8.28 4.73
N LYS A 15 -2.52 -7.07 4.69
CA LYS A 15 -3.94 -6.86 4.96
C LYS A 15 -4.70 -6.63 3.66
N SER A 16 -6.00 -6.93 3.68
CA SER A 16 -6.86 -6.59 2.54
C SER A 16 -6.90 -5.08 2.32
N ILE A 17 -6.97 -4.67 1.06
CA ILE A 17 -7.21 -3.26 0.67
C ILE A 17 -8.48 -2.73 1.33
N LYS A 18 -9.50 -3.59 1.51
CA LYS A 18 -10.73 -3.24 2.23
C LYS A 18 -10.43 -2.74 3.65
N LYS A 19 -9.58 -3.46 4.40
CA LYS A 19 -9.19 -3.07 5.77
C LYS A 19 -8.36 -1.79 5.81
N TYR A 20 -7.56 -1.53 4.78
CA TYR A 20 -6.85 -0.26 4.61
C TYR A 20 -7.82 0.90 4.39
N LEU A 21 -8.83 0.73 3.52
CA LEU A 21 -9.85 1.74 3.24
C LEU A 21 -10.76 2.01 4.45
N GLU A 22 -11.11 0.96 5.20
CA GLU A 22 -11.88 1.10 6.44
C GLU A 22 -11.11 1.87 7.51
N ASP A 23 -9.81 1.60 7.69
CA ASP A 23 -8.98 2.36 8.62
C ASP A 23 -8.72 3.80 8.14
N LEU A 24 -8.59 4.02 6.82
CA LEU A 24 -8.43 5.36 6.22
C LEU A 24 -9.65 6.25 6.42
N SER A 25 -10.86 5.67 6.33
CA SER A 25 -12.12 6.38 6.58
C SER A 25 -12.48 6.44 8.07
N ALA A 26 -11.82 5.65 8.92
CA ALA A 26 -12.03 5.69 10.35
C ALA A 26 -11.35 6.91 10.97
N LYS A 27 -11.82 7.33 12.15
CA LYS A 27 -11.25 8.44 12.93
C LYS A 27 -9.92 8.04 13.60
N LYS A 28 -8.99 7.47 12.83
CA LYS A 28 -7.66 7.04 13.26
C LYS A 28 -6.58 7.94 12.64
N PRO A 29 -5.47 8.23 13.34
CA PRO A 29 -4.40 9.08 12.83
C PRO A 29 -3.58 8.44 11.69
N VAL A 30 -3.66 7.12 11.53
CA VAL A 30 -3.00 6.32 10.48
C VAL A 30 -4.02 5.31 9.97
N PRO A 31 -4.15 5.08 8.65
CA PRO A 31 -3.40 5.63 7.53
C PRO A 31 -3.84 7.06 7.16
N GLY A 32 -2.89 7.91 6.78
CA GLY A 32 -3.13 9.30 6.37
C GLY A 32 -2.99 9.52 4.86
N GLY A 33 -3.18 10.77 4.41
CA GLY A 33 -3.12 11.14 2.99
C GLY A 33 -1.84 10.70 2.26
N GLY A 34 -0.68 10.76 2.92
CA GLY A 34 0.60 10.32 2.34
C GLY A 34 0.61 8.81 1.99
N SER A 35 0.03 7.98 2.84
CA SER A 35 -0.08 6.54 2.56
C SER A 35 -1.09 6.24 1.44
N ALA A 36 -2.16 7.04 1.33
CA ALA A 36 -3.14 6.88 0.25
C ALA A 36 -2.51 7.24 -1.11
N SER A 37 -1.71 8.30 -1.17
CA SER A 37 -0.94 8.66 -2.35
C SER A 37 0.08 7.58 -2.74
N ALA A 38 0.76 6.97 -1.76
CA ALA A 38 1.70 5.88 -2.01
C ALA A 38 1.00 4.64 -2.60
N LEU A 39 -0.19 4.29 -2.11
CA LEU A 39 -1.00 3.19 -2.66
C LEU A 39 -1.40 3.48 -4.12
N THR A 40 -1.88 4.70 -4.40
CA THR A 40 -2.24 5.11 -5.77
C THR A 40 -1.05 5.06 -6.73
N ALA A 41 0.13 5.52 -6.28
CA ALA A 41 1.35 5.44 -7.08
C ALA A 41 1.77 3.98 -7.36
N ALA A 42 1.66 3.09 -6.36
CA ALA A 42 1.94 1.67 -6.53
C ALA A 42 0.99 1.00 -7.54
N LEU A 43 -0.30 1.33 -7.48
CA LEU A 43 -1.29 0.85 -8.47
C LEU A 43 -0.94 1.32 -9.89
N GLY A 44 -0.57 2.60 -10.05
CA GLY A 44 -0.12 3.13 -11.35
C GLY A 44 1.14 2.43 -11.88
N SER A 45 2.13 2.20 -11.02
CA SER A 45 3.35 1.47 -11.38
C SER A 45 3.06 0.01 -11.76
N SER A 46 2.11 -0.64 -11.08
CA SER A 46 1.68 -1.99 -11.41
C SER A 46 1.00 -2.07 -12.78
N LEU A 47 0.17 -1.09 -13.14
CA LEU A 47 -0.42 -0.99 -14.48
C LEU A 47 0.64 -0.83 -15.57
N ILE A 48 1.65 0.01 -15.33
CA ILE A 48 2.78 0.15 -16.28
C ILE A 48 3.51 -1.18 -16.43
N SER A 49 3.78 -1.88 -15.32
CA SER A 49 4.43 -3.20 -15.36
C SER A 49 3.58 -4.22 -16.13
N MET A 50 2.25 -4.20 -15.97
CA MET A 50 1.34 -5.05 -16.75
C MET A 50 1.46 -4.76 -18.24
N VAL A 51 1.47 -3.49 -18.66
CA VAL A 51 1.63 -3.10 -20.07
C VAL A 51 2.98 -3.57 -20.63
N VAL A 52 4.07 -3.39 -19.87
CA VAL A 52 5.40 -3.84 -20.29
C VAL A 52 5.44 -5.37 -20.46
N ASN A 53 4.86 -6.13 -19.54
CA ASN A 53 4.77 -7.59 -19.65
C ASN A 53 3.92 -8.04 -20.85
N PHE A 54 2.88 -7.28 -21.22
CA PHE A 54 2.09 -7.55 -22.44
C PHE A 54 2.86 -7.25 -23.73
N THR A 55 3.71 -6.23 -23.74
CA THR A 55 4.51 -5.85 -24.91
C THR A 55 5.71 -6.77 -25.13
N LEU A 56 6.28 -7.31 -24.05
CA LEU A 56 7.38 -8.28 -24.12
C LEU A 56 6.91 -9.73 -24.31
N GLY A 57 5.59 -9.97 -24.21
CA GLY A 57 4.96 -11.29 -24.40
C GLY A 57 4.99 -11.77 -25.83
#